data_AF-A0A1I1K3V4-F1
#
_entry.id   AF-A0A1I1K3V4-F1
#
_cell.length_a   1.000
_cell.length_b   1.000
_cell.length_c   1.000
_cell.angle_alpha   90.00
_cell.angle_beta   90.00
_cell.angle_gamma   90.00
#
_symmetry.space_group_name_H-M   'P 1'
#
loop_
_entity.id
_entity.type
_entity.pdbx_description
1 polymer ?
#
loop_
_entity_poly.entity_id
_entity_poly.type
_entity_poly.pdbx_seq_one_letter_code
_entity_poly.pdbx_strand_id
1 'polypeptide(L)'
;MSGRDTVTELHVEGTLCVDVPVDRGDELAVGAADALESIDIVRFADVLELGEVDAGDEGLAVVVDCRLTLHLDESLGEEKEEGFGSRVRERLSAARETDSGRARAVDRLEVVDGPYVVETW
;
A
#
# COMPACT_ATOMS: atom_id res chain seq x y z
N MET A 1 -8.55 -31.13 -6.71
CA MET A 1 -9.52 -30.03 -6.80
C MET A 1 -8.71 -28.76 -6.83
N SER A 2 -8.62 -28.08 -7.98
CA SER A 2 -8.08 -26.72 -8.00
C SER A 2 -9.14 -25.84 -7.37
N GLY A 3 -9.02 -25.59 -6.06
CA GLY A 3 -9.78 -24.53 -5.43
C GLY A 3 -9.38 -23.24 -6.13
N ARG A 4 -10.34 -22.51 -6.66
CA ARG A 4 -10.06 -21.17 -7.16
C ARG A 4 -9.81 -20.34 -5.91
N ASP A 5 -8.59 -19.83 -5.78
CA ASP A 5 -8.29 -18.87 -4.73
C ASP A 5 -9.05 -17.58 -5.06
N THR A 6 -9.72 -17.01 -4.07
CA THR A 6 -10.46 -15.77 -4.21
C THR A 6 -9.85 -14.75 -3.27
N VAL A 7 -9.50 -13.59 -3.80
CA VAL A 7 -9.03 -12.46 -3.00
C VAL A 7 -10.08 -11.38 -2.97
N THR A 8 -10.07 -10.60 -1.90
CA THR A 8 -10.78 -9.34 -1.82
C THR A 8 -9.90 -8.25 -2.43
N GLU A 9 -10.36 -7.60 -3.50
CA GLU A 9 -9.71 -6.43 -4.09
C GLU A 9 -10.36 -5.13 -3.62
N LEU A 10 -9.52 -4.13 -3.29
CA LEU A 10 -9.93 -2.79 -2.88
C LEU A 10 -9.05 -1.73 -3.50
N HIS A 11 -9.64 -0.57 -3.80
CA HIS A 11 -8.89 0.58 -4.30
C HIS A 11 -8.93 1.66 -3.25
N VAL A 12 -7.75 2.12 -2.85
CA VAL A 12 -7.59 3.16 -1.84
C VAL A 12 -6.80 4.31 -2.41
N GLU A 13 -7.15 5.52 -2.02
CA GLU A 13 -6.36 6.72 -2.27
C GLU A 13 -5.82 7.24 -0.94
N GLY A 14 -4.58 7.69 -0.95
CA GLY A 14 -3.93 8.10 0.27
C GLY A 14 -2.61 8.82 0.06
N THR A 15 -2.19 9.46 1.14
CA THR A 15 -0.90 10.11 1.28
C THR A 15 -0.05 9.24 2.20
N LEU A 16 1.04 8.69 1.68
CA LEU A 16 1.92 7.77 2.37
C LEU A 16 3.34 8.30 2.33
N CYS A 17 4.09 8.12 3.41
CA CYS A 17 5.52 8.38 3.40
C CYS A 17 6.28 7.05 3.23
N VAL A 18 7.17 7.00 2.25
CA VAL A 18 7.95 5.80 1.89
C VAL A 18 9.44 6.10 1.81
N ASP A 19 10.27 5.17 2.28
CA ASP A 19 11.72 5.23 2.14
C ASP A 19 12.13 4.68 0.78
N VAL A 20 12.63 5.57 -0.07
CA VAL A 20 13.21 5.25 -1.37
C VAL A 20 14.73 5.08 -1.22
N PRO A 21 15.31 3.96 -1.67
CA PRO A 21 16.76 3.77 -1.67
C PRO A 21 17.48 4.87 -2.46
N VAL A 22 18.61 5.35 -1.94
CA VAL A 22 19.39 6.45 -2.54
C VAL A 22 19.86 6.15 -3.97
N ASP A 23 20.08 4.88 -4.29
CA ASP A 23 20.47 4.43 -5.63
C ASP A 23 19.35 4.60 -6.69
N ARG A 24 18.13 4.96 -6.26
CA ARG A 24 16.98 5.31 -7.11
C ARG A 24 16.65 6.81 -7.07
N GLY A 25 17.54 7.65 -6.55
CA GLY A 25 17.29 9.08 -6.32
C GLY A 25 16.96 9.91 -7.57
N ASP A 26 17.32 9.44 -8.76
CA ASP A 26 16.94 10.01 -10.06
C ASP A 26 15.55 9.57 -10.57
N GLU A 27 14.96 8.54 -9.94
CA GLU A 27 13.67 7.94 -10.29
C GLU A 27 12.75 7.80 -9.06
N LEU A 28 12.60 8.87 -8.26
CA LEU A 28 11.87 8.83 -6.98
C LEU A 28 10.44 8.24 -7.08
N ALA A 29 9.70 8.57 -8.15
CA ALA A 29 8.36 8.03 -8.34
C ALA A 29 8.35 6.50 -8.56
N VAL A 30 9.32 5.98 -9.32
CA VAL A 30 9.47 4.54 -9.55
C VAL A 30 9.93 3.86 -8.27
N GLY A 31 10.89 4.45 -7.56
CA GLY A 31 11.36 3.92 -6.28
C GLY A 31 10.28 3.90 -5.21
N ALA A 32 9.40 4.92 -5.18
CA ALA A 32 8.26 4.96 -4.29
C ALA A 32 7.20 3.92 -4.65
N ALA A 33 6.90 3.74 -5.94
CA ALA A 33 6.00 2.67 -6.40
C ALA A 33 6.54 1.29 -6.05
N ASP A 34 7.83 1.02 -6.34
CA ASP A 34 8.52 -0.23 -5.98
C ASP A 34 8.45 -0.49 -4.46
N ALA A 35 8.62 0.56 -3.64
CA ALA A 35 8.53 0.46 -2.18
C ALA A 35 7.10 0.12 -1.72
N LEU A 36 6.08 0.75 -2.32
CA LEU A 36 4.68 0.47 -2.02
C LEU A 36 4.27 -0.93 -2.46
N GLU A 37 4.68 -1.37 -3.65
CA GLU A 37 4.40 -2.71 -4.18
C GLU A 37 5.18 -3.83 -3.47
N SER A 38 6.20 -3.47 -2.67
CA SER A 38 6.86 -4.43 -1.79
C SER A 38 6.03 -4.82 -0.57
N ILE A 39 4.95 -4.09 -0.28
CA ILE A 39 3.99 -4.42 0.79
C ILE A 39 3.13 -5.60 0.34
N ASP A 40 3.02 -6.62 1.18
CA ASP A 40 2.37 -7.91 0.90
C ASP A 40 0.94 -7.80 0.36
N ILE A 41 0.17 -6.85 0.89
CA ILE A 41 -1.22 -6.61 0.48
C ILE A 41 -1.36 -5.70 -0.73
N VAL A 42 -0.30 -5.01 -1.16
CA VAL A 42 -0.36 -4.07 -2.29
C VAL A 42 -0.10 -4.82 -3.58
N ARG A 43 -1.11 -4.89 -4.44
CA ARG A 43 -0.97 -5.52 -5.75
C ARG A 43 -0.40 -4.58 -6.80
N PHE A 44 -0.85 -3.32 -6.78
CA PHE A 44 -0.40 -2.27 -7.67
C PHE A 44 -0.36 -0.95 -6.92
N ALA A 45 0.67 -0.15 -7.16
CA ALA A 45 0.77 1.21 -6.66
C ALA A 45 0.90 2.21 -7.81
N ASP A 46 0.01 3.18 -7.85
CA ASP A 46 0.08 4.31 -8.78
C ASP A 46 0.45 5.57 -8.00
N VAL A 47 1.61 6.14 -8.30
CA VAL A 47 2.11 7.37 -7.68
C VAL A 47 1.60 8.55 -8.49
N LEU A 48 0.69 9.33 -7.90
CA LEU A 48 0.04 10.46 -8.55
C LEU A 48 0.88 11.73 -8.43
N GLU A 49 1.39 12.00 -7.22
CA GLU A 49 2.18 13.19 -6.92
C GLU A 49 3.27 12.87 -5.88
N LEU A 50 4.44 13.51 -6.04
CA LEU A 50 5.52 13.49 -5.06
C LEU A 50 5.43 14.77 -4.22
N GLY A 51 5.36 14.60 -2.91
CA GLY A 51 5.35 15.67 -1.92
C GLY A 51 6.75 15.95 -1.36
N GLU A 52 6.80 16.12 -0.04
CA GLU A 52 8.03 16.43 0.68
C GLU A 52 9.03 15.26 0.63
N VAL A 53 10.32 15.61 0.49
CA VAL A 53 11.43 14.66 0.45
C VAL A 53 12.42 15.03 1.54
N ASP A 54 12.64 14.11 2.47
CA ASP A 54 13.60 14.22 3.54
C ASP A 54 14.74 13.21 3.37
N ALA A 55 15.98 13.68 3.47
CA ALA A 55 17.13 12.79 3.50
C ALA A 55 17.26 12.16 4.90
N GLY A 56 17.07 10.84 4.97
CA GLY A 56 17.30 10.04 6.17
C GLY A 56 18.64 9.30 6.13
N ASP A 57 18.98 8.63 7.24
CA ASP A 57 20.24 7.89 7.36
C ASP A 57 20.33 6.67 6.42
N GLU A 58 19.20 6.12 5.98
CA GLU A 58 19.12 4.87 5.18
C GLU A 58 18.60 5.09 3.74
N GLY A 59 18.14 6.30 3.40
CA GLY A 59 17.46 6.59 2.14
C GLY A 59 16.77 7.95 2.11
N LEU A 60 15.93 8.15 1.10
CA LEU A 60 15.09 9.35 0.95
C LEU A 60 13.68 9.00 1.42
N ALA A 61 13.21 9.63 2.50
CA ALA A 61 11.82 9.55 2.91
C ALA A 61 11.01 10.49 2.01
N VAL A 62 10.06 9.94 1.26
CA VAL A 62 9.26 10.67 0.27
C VAL A 62 7.79 10.53 0.63
N VAL A 63 7.13 11.66 0.84
CA VAL A 63 5.67 11.72 0.92
C VAL A 63 5.12 11.60 -0.49
N VAL A 64 4.20 10.66 -0.71
CA VAL A 64 3.58 10.42 -2.01
C VAL A 64 2.07 10.37 -1.88
N ASP A 65 1.39 11.09 -2.77
CA ASP A 65 -0.02 10.88 -3.02
C ASP A 65 -0.15 9.74 -4.03
N CYS A 66 -0.88 8.71 -3.63
CA CYS A 66 -0.94 7.47 -4.38
C CYS A 66 -2.33 6.87 -4.38
N ARG A 67 -2.56 6.04 -5.40
CA ARG A 67 -3.69 5.14 -5.46
C ARG A 67 -3.16 3.71 -5.41
N LEU A 68 -3.65 2.92 -4.46
CA LEU A 68 -3.24 1.54 -4.28
C LEU A 68 -4.37 0.59 -4.63
N THR A 69 -4.03 -0.50 -5.30
CA THR A 69 -4.89 -1.69 -5.41
C THR A 69 -4.42 -2.69 -4.38
N LEU A 70 -5.30 -3.05 -3.45
CA LEU A 70 -5.00 -3.96 -2.35
C LEU A 70 -5.67 -5.31 -2.58
N HIS A 71 -4.93 -6.40 -2.41
CA HIS A 71 -5.44 -7.77 -2.41
C HIS A 71 -5.35 -8.34 -0.99
N LEU A 72 -6.48 -8.82 -0.47
CA LEU A 72 -6.58 -9.41 0.85
C LEU A 72 -7.09 -10.85 0.71
N ASP A 73 -6.35 -11.81 1.28
CA ASP A 73 -6.68 -13.24 1.27
C ASP A 73 -7.91 -13.61 2.12
N GLU A 74 -8.49 -12.64 2.80
CA GLU A 74 -9.64 -12.83 3.67
C GLU A 74 -10.92 -12.59 2.88
N SER A 75 -11.85 -13.55 2.94
CA SER A 75 -13.22 -13.33 2.51
C SER A 75 -13.83 -12.31 3.46
N LEU A 76 -14.15 -11.12 2.93
CA LEU A 76 -15.02 -10.18 3.61
C LEU A 76 -16.35 -10.88 3.94
N GLY A 77 -16.49 -11.34 5.18
CA GLY A 77 -17.80 -11.62 5.72
C GLY A 77 -18.65 -10.34 5.65
N GLU A 78 -19.97 -10.46 5.85
CA GLU A 78 -20.95 -9.35 5.87
C GLU A 78 -20.68 -8.27 6.96
N GLU A 79 -19.49 -8.27 7.57
CA GLU A 79 -18.99 -7.27 8.51
C GLU A 79 -18.73 -5.94 7.78
N LYS A 80 -19.83 -5.19 7.65
CA LYS A 80 -19.97 -3.73 7.56
C LYS A 80 -18.66 -2.93 7.41
N GLU A 81 -18.58 -2.19 6.31
CA GLU A 81 -17.56 -1.21 5.88
C GLU A 81 -16.79 -0.45 7.00
N GLU A 82 -17.41 -0.17 8.15
CA GLU A 82 -16.81 0.59 9.26
C GLU A 82 -15.56 -0.07 9.90
N GLY A 83 -15.44 -1.40 9.86
CA GLY A 83 -14.27 -2.10 10.44
C GLY A 83 -13.07 -2.20 9.50
N PHE A 84 -13.28 -2.02 8.20
CA PHE A 84 -12.35 -2.49 7.18
C PHE A 84 -11.20 -1.53 6.90
N GLY A 85 -11.49 -0.22 6.85
CA GLY A 85 -10.46 0.81 6.72
C GLY A 85 -9.44 0.78 7.88
N SER A 86 -9.90 0.43 9.09
CA SER A 86 -9.03 0.26 10.26
C SER A 86 -8.06 -0.92 10.12
N ARG A 87 -8.52 -2.05 9.55
CA ARG A 87 -7.67 -3.23 9.29
C ARG A 87 -6.64 -2.99 8.19
N VAL A 88 -7.02 -2.28 7.12
CA VAL A 88 -6.06 -1.88 6.07
C VAL A 88 -4.99 -0.96 6.65
N ARG A 89 -5.38 0.04 7.45
CA ARG A 89 -4.42 0.89 8.16
C ARG A 89 -3.52 0.10 9.11
N GLU A 90 -4.07 -0.88 9.83
CA GLU A 90 -3.29 -1.75 10.71
C GLU A 90 -2.27 -2.59 9.93
N ARG A 91 -2.66 -3.21 8.80
CA ARG A 91 -1.74 -3.97 7.92
C ARG A 91 -0.66 -3.09 7.31
N LEU A 92 -1.01 -1.92 6.75
CA LEU A 92 -0.04 -0.96 6.24
C LEU A 92 0.91 -0.46 7.34
N SER A 93 0.40 -0.28 8.57
CA SER A 93 1.20 0.08 9.72
C SER A 93 2.06 -1.08 10.23
N ALA A 94 1.63 -2.33 10.10
CA ALA A 94 2.40 -3.52 10.47
C ALA A 94 3.52 -3.82 9.45
N ALA A 95 3.31 -3.48 8.18
CA ALA A 95 4.35 -3.51 7.14
C ALA A 95 5.55 -2.60 7.47
N ARG A 96 5.33 -1.55 8.27
CA ARG A 96 6.40 -0.72 8.85
C ARG A 96 7.31 -1.50 9.80
N GLU A 97 6.74 -2.43 10.57
CA GLU A 97 7.45 -3.17 11.63
C GLU A 97 8.11 -4.45 11.11
N THR A 98 7.78 -4.88 9.90
CA THR A 98 8.40 -6.03 9.22
C THR A 98 9.66 -5.62 8.46
N ASP A 99 10.54 -6.59 8.21
CA ASP A 99 11.94 -6.55 7.71
C ASP A 99 12.25 -5.64 6.49
N SER A 100 11.25 -4.96 5.91
CA SER A 100 11.43 -4.03 4.79
C SER A 100 11.40 -2.56 5.19
N GLY A 101 10.87 -2.14 6.36
CA GLY A 101 11.02 -0.79 6.94
C GLY A 101 10.66 0.43 6.07
N ARG A 102 10.13 0.22 4.85
CA ARG A 102 10.09 1.18 3.74
C ARG A 102 8.86 2.06 3.69
N ALA A 103 7.88 1.87 4.57
CA ALA A 103 6.70 2.75 4.65
C ALA A 103 6.64 3.36 6.04
N ARG A 104 6.94 4.66 6.14
CA ARG A 104 7.04 5.42 7.40
C ARG A 104 5.86 6.37 7.51
N ALA A 105 4.73 5.82 7.95
CA ALA A 105 3.49 6.51 8.29
C ALA A 105 2.49 6.73 7.13
N VAL A 106 1.23 6.47 7.48
CA VAL A 106 0.04 6.69 6.66
C VAL A 106 -0.59 7.99 7.17
N ASP A 107 -0.43 9.09 6.44
CA ASP A 107 -1.02 10.38 6.81
C ASP A 107 -2.52 10.40 6.51
N ARG A 108 -2.91 9.88 5.34
CA ARG A 108 -4.30 9.76 4.93
C ARG A 108 -4.50 8.48 4.12
N LEU A 109 -5.60 7.79 4.39
CA LEU A 109 -6.05 6.65 3.58
C LEU A 109 -7.57 6.63 3.54
N GLU A 110 -8.13 6.61 2.34
CA GLU A 110 -9.56 6.59 2.05
C GLU A 110 -9.85 5.48 1.03
N VAL A 111 -10.86 4.65 1.31
CA VAL A 111 -11.32 3.64 0.35
C VAL A 111 -12.17 4.35 -0.68
N VAL A 112 -11.79 4.27 -1.95
CA VAL A 112 -12.49 4.95 -3.05
C VAL A 112 -13.30 4.00 -3.92
N ASP A 113 -12.97 2.70 -3.91
CA ASP A 113 -13.71 1.69 -4.67
C ASP A 113 -13.56 0.26 -4.10
N GLY A 114 -14.52 -0.60 -4.42
CA GLY A 114 -14.65 -1.96 -3.87
C GLY A 114 -15.45 -2.01 -2.55
N PRO A 115 -15.42 -3.15 -1.83
CA PRO A 115 -14.64 -4.36 -2.08
C PRO A 115 -15.19 -5.25 -3.20
N TYR A 116 -14.28 -5.88 -3.94
CA TYR A 116 -14.60 -6.85 -5.00
C TYR A 116 -14.07 -8.24 -4.63
N VAL A 117 -14.84 -9.29 -4.90
CA VAL A 117 -14.34 -10.67 -4.82
C VAL A 117 -13.80 -11.06 -6.19
N VAL A 118 -12.50 -11.31 -6.27
CA VAL A 118 -11.80 -11.61 -7.53
C VAL A 118 -11.28 -13.04 -7.50
N GLU A 119 -11.59 -13.82 -8.54
CA GLU A 119 -10.98 -15.14 -8.74
C GLU A 119 -9.55 -14.97 -9.25
N THR A 120 -8.57 -15.53 -8.54
CA THR A 120 -7.16 -15.55 -8.92
C THR A 120 -6.80 -16.89 -9.58
N TRP A 121 -5.93 -16.87 -10.58
CA TRP A 121 -5.57 -18.03 -11.43
C TRP A 121 -4.11 -18.42 -11.30
#